data_AF-A0AAU7V2A3-F1
#
_entry.id   AF-A0AAU7V2A3-F1
#
_cell.length_a   1.000
_cell.length_b   1.000
_cell.length_c   1.000
_cell.angle_alpha   90.00
_cell.angle_beta   90.00
_cell.angle_gamma   90.00
#
_symmetry.space_group_name_H-M   'P 1'
#
loop_
_entity.id
_entity.type
_entity.pdbx_description
1 polymer ?
#
loop_
_entity_poly.entity_id
_entity_poly.type
_entity_poly.pdbx_seq_one_letter_code
_entity_poly.pdbx_strand_id
1 'polypeptide(L)'
;MRAQTECPEAAVRIVGFSQGAAVAGDVLADLAHASDRPADLSGLLIADPRTSGTGAEVVVPAALPGISPSGARAGFGDVPVATVCAAGDAVCDMVDPLSDPTGAAGRIEGYCALRQHYSTPVVDGVPFVDAMVALVEHPRTTEVRIVP
;
A
#
# COMPACT_ATOMS: atom_id res chain seq x y z
N MET A 1 -4.79 4.99 -20.78
CA MET A 1 -4.15 3.66 -20.54
C MET A 1 -4.46 2.75 -21.73
N ARG A 2 -3.51 1.94 -22.25
CA ARG A 2 -3.77 1.09 -23.44
C ARG A 2 -4.94 0.12 -23.27
N ALA A 3 -5.06 -0.50 -22.09
CA ALA A 3 -6.19 -1.37 -21.77
C ALA A 3 -7.55 -0.64 -21.87
N GLN A 4 -7.63 0.60 -21.39
CA GLN A 4 -8.83 1.43 -21.48
C GLN A 4 -9.20 1.81 -22.92
N THR A 5 -8.21 2.05 -23.78
CA THR A 5 -8.47 2.40 -25.19
C THR A 5 -8.92 1.21 -26.02
N GLU A 6 -8.52 -0.01 -25.62
CA GLU A 6 -8.90 -1.25 -26.29
C GLU A 6 -10.25 -1.80 -25.76
N CYS A 7 -10.50 -1.62 -24.45
CA CYS A 7 -11.70 -2.09 -23.76
C CYS A 7 -12.25 -1.00 -22.81
N PRO A 8 -13.04 -0.03 -23.30
CA PRO A 8 -13.50 1.12 -22.51
C PRO A 8 -14.37 0.76 -21.30
N GLU A 9 -15.06 -0.37 -21.36
CA GLU A 9 -15.97 -0.84 -20.30
C GLU A 9 -15.30 -1.80 -19.31
N ALA A 10 -13.99 -2.05 -19.45
CA ALA A 10 -13.31 -3.00 -18.57
C ALA A 10 -13.13 -2.42 -17.16
N ALA A 11 -13.36 -3.26 -16.16
CA ALA A 11 -12.96 -2.95 -14.80
C ALA A 11 -11.42 -2.94 -14.71
N VAL A 12 -10.85 -1.86 -14.18
CA VAL A 12 -9.41 -1.68 -14.00
C VAL A 12 -9.07 -1.79 -12.51
N ARG A 13 -8.30 -2.82 -12.16
CA ARG A 13 -7.82 -3.07 -10.80
C ARG A 13 -6.30 -2.86 -10.77
N ILE A 14 -5.83 -1.90 -9.98
CA ILE A 14 -4.40 -1.62 -9.84
C ILE A 14 -3.93 -2.20 -8.50
N VAL A 15 -3.07 -3.20 -8.56
CA VAL A 15 -2.50 -3.86 -7.37
C VAL A 15 -1.01 -3.59 -7.31
N GLY A 16 -0.51 -3.21 -6.14
CA GLY A 16 0.91 -2.99 -5.91
C GLY A 16 1.40 -3.59 -4.60
N PHE A 17 2.67 -4.00 -4.58
CA PHE A 17 3.36 -4.51 -3.39
C PHE A 17 4.68 -3.75 -3.16
N SER A 18 4.96 -3.34 -1.91
CA SER A 18 6.21 -2.67 -1.53
C SER A 18 6.48 -1.41 -2.39
N GLN A 19 7.64 -1.27 -3.03
CA GLN A 19 7.90 -0.16 -3.96
C GLN A 19 6.88 -0.11 -5.12
N GLY A 20 6.37 -1.25 -5.58
CA GLY A 20 5.30 -1.30 -6.58
C GLY A 20 3.97 -0.75 -6.04
N ALA A 21 3.72 -0.86 -4.74
CA ALA A 21 2.58 -0.19 -4.09
C ALA A 21 2.78 1.33 -4.06
N ALA A 22 4.02 1.80 -3.93
CA ALA A 22 4.34 3.22 -4.03
C ALA A 22 3.87 3.77 -5.40
N VAL A 23 4.34 3.14 -6.49
CA VAL A 23 4.00 3.50 -7.87
C VAL A 23 2.51 3.32 -8.18
N ALA A 24 1.92 2.19 -7.77
CA ALA A 24 0.50 1.92 -7.98
C ALA A 24 -0.38 2.98 -7.30
N GLY A 25 -0.04 3.34 -6.05
CA GLY A 25 -0.74 4.39 -5.32
C GLY A 25 -0.60 5.76 -5.99
N ASP A 26 0.55 6.08 -6.56
CA ASP A 26 0.75 7.34 -7.29
C ASP A 26 -0.12 7.40 -8.54
N VAL A 27 -0.15 6.31 -9.31
CA VAL A 27 -1.04 6.18 -10.48
C VAL A 27 -2.52 6.28 -10.08
N LEU A 28 -2.92 5.64 -8.98
CA LEU A 28 -4.29 5.72 -8.46
C LEU A 28 -4.65 7.14 -8.01
N ALA A 29 -3.75 7.84 -7.34
CA ALA A 29 -3.95 9.22 -6.91
C ALA A 29 -4.06 10.17 -8.11
N ASP A 30 -3.20 10.02 -9.11
CA ASP A 30 -3.27 10.79 -10.36
C ASP A 30 -4.59 10.53 -11.10
N LEU A 31 -4.98 9.25 -11.23
CA LEU A 31 -6.23 8.87 -11.89
C LEU A 31 -7.46 9.34 -11.13
N ALA A 32 -7.45 9.35 -9.79
CA ALA A 32 -8.56 9.86 -8.98
C ALA A 32 -8.91 11.33 -9.28
N HIS A 33 -7.95 12.10 -9.79
CA HIS A 33 -8.11 13.50 -10.16
C HIS A 33 -8.22 13.72 -11.68
N ALA A 34 -8.09 12.66 -12.49
CA ALA A 34 -8.17 12.74 -13.93
C ALA A 34 -9.64 12.71 -14.42
N SER A 35 -9.94 13.56 -15.40
CA SER A 35 -11.28 13.63 -16.00
C SER A 35 -11.60 12.47 -16.96
N ASP A 36 -10.59 11.75 -17.46
CA ASP A 36 -10.73 10.64 -18.43
C ASP A 36 -10.48 9.24 -17.84
N ARG A 37 -10.52 9.10 -16.51
CA ARG A 37 -10.25 7.84 -15.83
C ARG A 37 -11.25 6.73 -16.19
N PRO A 38 -10.86 5.44 -16.10
CA PRO A 38 -11.81 4.32 -16.15
C PRO A 38 -12.95 4.53 -15.15
N ALA A 39 -14.18 4.23 -15.58
CA ALA A 39 -15.37 4.38 -14.74
C ALA A 39 -15.30 3.43 -13.53
N ASP A 40 -14.94 2.16 -13.77
CA ASP A 40 -14.69 1.16 -12.73
C ASP A 40 -13.18 1.01 -12.50
N LEU A 41 -12.65 1.85 -11.61
CA LEU A 41 -11.26 1.86 -11.17
C LEU A 41 -11.20 1.56 -9.67
N SER A 42 -10.31 0.69 -9.25
CA SER A 42 -9.97 0.53 -7.83
C SER A 42 -8.54 0.08 -7.59
N GLY A 43 -8.10 0.16 -6.33
CA GLY A 43 -6.74 -0.14 -5.91
C GLY A 43 -6.64 -1.14 -4.76
N LEU A 44 -5.54 -1.90 -4.74
CA LEU A 44 -5.08 -2.67 -3.60
C LEU A 44 -3.58 -2.42 -3.39
N LEU A 45 -3.21 -1.82 -2.27
CA LEU A 45 -1.84 -1.44 -1.95
C LEU A 45 -1.33 -2.23 -0.75
N ILE A 46 -0.37 -3.12 -0.99
CA ILE A 46 0.19 -4.02 0.03
C ILE A 46 1.59 -3.52 0.38
N ALA A 47 1.89 -3.37 1.67
CA ALA A 47 3.18 -2.87 2.16
C ALA A 47 3.57 -1.52 1.50
N ASP A 48 2.65 -0.56 1.43
CA ASP A 48 2.90 0.73 0.77
C ASP A 48 3.81 1.64 1.62
N PRO A 49 4.98 2.07 1.11
CA PRO A 49 5.88 2.94 1.86
C PRO A 49 5.33 4.34 2.10
N ARG A 50 4.25 4.73 1.41
CA ARG A 50 3.62 6.05 1.54
C ARG A 50 2.30 6.00 2.34
N THR A 51 2.05 4.93 3.10
CA THR A 51 0.94 4.84 4.05
C THR A 51 0.95 6.06 4.98
N SER A 52 -0.19 6.74 5.11
CA SER A 52 -0.29 7.98 5.89
C SER A 52 0.07 7.74 7.35
N GLY A 53 0.95 8.58 7.90
CA GLY A 53 1.35 8.56 9.31
C GLY A 53 2.37 7.49 9.70
N THR A 54 2.52 6.39 8.93
CA THR A 54 3.40 5.27 9.32
C THR A 54 4.29 4.74 8.21
N GLY A 55 4.08 5.13 6.95
CA GLY A 55 4.91 4.66 5.84
C GLY A 55 6.36 5.16 5.92
N ALA A 56 7.33 4.35 5.52
CA ALA A 56 8.75 4.71 5.54
C ALA A 56 9.04 6.00 4.78
N GLU A 57 8.42 6.22 3.62
CA GLU A 57 8.58 7.46 2.85
C GLU A 57 7.88 8.67 3.47
N VAL A 58 7.08 8.46 4.52
CA VAL A 58 6.38 9.50 5.27
C VAL A 58 7.15 9.89 6.52
N VAL A 59 7.65 8.91 7.27
CA VAL A 59 8.21 9.13 8.61
C VAL A 59 9.74 9.10 8.65
N VAL A 60 10.40 8.50 7.64
CA VAL A 60 11.87 8.43 7.61
C VAL A 60 12.45 9.72 7.01
N PRO A 61 13.34 10.42 7.73
CA PRO A 61 13.95 11.65 7.22
C PRO A 61 14.81 11.44 5.97
N ALA A 62 14.80 12.42 5.07
CA ALA A 62 15.53 12.40 3.79
C ALA A 62 17.06 12.27 3.90
N ALA A 63 17.60 12.43 5.11
CA ALA A 63 19.03 12.27 5.38
C ALA A 63 19.49 10.79 5.37
N LEU A 64 18.56 9.83 5.38
CA LEU A 64 18.88 8.41 5.41
C LEU A 64 19.02 7.83 3.98
N PRO A 65 20.19 7.27 3.61
CA PRO A 65 20.42 6.75 2.27
C PRO A 65 19.55 5.51 1.98
N GLY A 66 19.04 5.42 0.75
CA GLY A 66 18.26 4.28 0.27
C GLY A 66 16.74 4.44 0.41
N ILE A 67 16.26 5.53 1.00
CA ILE A 67 14.84 5.90 1.03
C ILE A 67 14.70 7.29 0.39
N SER A 68 13.79 7.39 -0.57
CA SER A 68 13.39 8.67 -1.17
C SER A 68 12.08 9.09 -0.53
N PRO A 69 12.07 9.88 0.56
CA PRO A 69 10.83 10.24 1.22
C PRO A 69 10.00 11.17 0.33
N SER A 70 8.99 10.60 -0.31
CA SER A 70 8.03 11.31 -1.14
C SER A 70 6.83 11.83 -0.34
N GLY A 71 6.79 11.56 0.97
CA GLY A 71 5.70 11.95 1.87
C GLY A 71 4.39 11.18 1.63
N ALA A 72 3.39 11.47 2.47
CA ALA A 72 2.05 10.91 2.31
C ALA A 72 1.38 11.44 1.02
N ARG A 73 0.47 10.65 0.45
CA ARG A 73 -0.37 11.09 -0.67
C ARG A 73 -1.50 11.98 -0.19
N ALA A 74 -2.03 12.81 -1.10
CA ALA A 74 -3.22 13.63 -0.85
C ALA A 74 -4.53 12.81 -0.73
N GLY A 75 -4.46 11.49 -0.96
CA GLY A 75 -5.59 10.57 -0.93
C GLY A 75 -5.97 10.06 -2.33
N PHE A 76 -7.10 9.35 -2.41
CA PHE A 76 -7.58 8.69 -3.64
C PHE A 76 -8.97 9.18 -4.09
N GLY A 77 -9.47 10.29 -3.52
CA GLY A 77 -10.79 10.81 -3.84
C GLY A 77 -11.90 9.78 -3.63
N ASP A 78 -12.70 9.54 -4.68
CA ASP A 78 -13.79 8.56 -4.72
C ASP A 78 -13.35 7.17 -5.23
N VAL A 79 -12.10 7.00 -5.64
CA VAL A 79 -11.56 5.71 -6.09
C VAL A 79 -11.42 4.78 -4.88
N PRO A 80 -12.08 3.60 -4.87
CA PRO A 80 -11.94 2.65 -3.78
C PRO A 80 -10.51 2.11 -3.73
N VAL A 81 -9.83 2.29 -2.60
CA VAL A 81 -8.47 1.75 -2.40
C VAL A 81 -8.38 1.03 -1.07
N ALA A 82 -8.05 -0.26 -1.12
CA ALA A 82 -7.71 -1.04 0.05
C ALA A 82 -6.20 -0.97 0.32
N THR A 83 -5.80 -0.74 1.57
CA THR A 83 -4.41 -0.80 2.01
C THR A 83 -4.21 -1.99 2.94
N VAL A 84 -3.09 -2.68 2.80
CA VAL A 84 -2.77 -3.88 3.58
C VAL A 84 -1.36 -3.75 4.12
N CYS A 85 -1.21 -3.85 5.43
CA CYS A 85 0.08 -3.69 6.09
C CYS A 85 0.22 -4.70 7.24
N ALA A 86 1.35 -5.40 7.29
CA ALA A 86 1.67 -6.23 8.43
C ALA A 86 2.20 -5.37 9.59
N ALA A 87 1.70 -5.64 10.80
CA ALA A 87 2.20 -5.01 12.00
C ALA A 87 3.69 -5.31 12.17
N GLY A 88 4.52 -4.27 12.30
CA GLY A 88 5.97 -4.42 12.39
C GLY A 88 6.70 -4.44 11.05
N ASP A 89 6.03 -4.30 9.91
CA ASP A 89 6.70 -4.09 8.62
C ASP A 89 7.20 -2.65 8.50
N ALA A 90 8.52 -2.44 8.61
CA ALA A 90 9.17 -1.14 8.43
C ALA A 90 8.88 -0.43 7.10
N VAL A 91 8.30 -1.08 6.08
CA VAL A 91 7.89 -0.38 4.86
C VAL A 91 6.65 0.48 5.13
N CYS A 92 5.60 -0.08 5.74
CA CYS A 92 4.29 0.57 5.88
C CYS A 92 3.87 0.90 7.32
N ASP A 93 4.54 0.33 8.33
CA ASP A 93 4.30 0.49 9.77
C ASP A 93 5.57 0.92 10.51
N MET A 94 6.26 1.93 9.95
CA MET A 94 7.49 2.51 10.46
C MET A 94 7.23 3.62 11.49
N VAL A 95 8.28 3.98 12.23
CA VAL A 95 8.33 5.15 13.11
C VAL A 95 9.54 6.02 12.75
N ASP A 96 9.53 7.30 13.12
CA ASP A 96 10.67 8.19 12.86
C ASP A 96 11.92 7.71 13.64
N PRO A 97 12.98 7.23 12.96
CA PRO A 97 14.16 6.67 13.60
C PRO A 97 15.00 7.68 14.40
N LEU A 98 14.81 8.98 14.19
CA LEU A 98 15.50 10.01 14.98
C LEU A 98 14.80 10.26 16.32
N SER A 99 13.48 10.14 16.35
CA SER A 99 12.68 10.34 17.57
C SER A 99 12.50 9.05 18.39
N ASP A 100 12.42 7.89 17.73
CA ASP A 100 12.26 6.57 18.33
C ASP A 100 13.18 5.53 17.65
N PRO A 101 14.49 5.53 17.97
CA PRO A 101 15.45 4.61 17.37
C PRO A 101 15.21 3.14 17.77
N THR A 102 14.69 2.89 18.98
CA THR A 102 14.40 1.53 19.45
C THR A 102 13.18 0.96 18.74
N GLY A 103 12.11 1.75 18.61
CA GLY A 103 10.95 1.36 17.81
C GLY A 103 11.33 1.10 16.36
N ALA A 104 12.10 2.00 15.74
CA ALA A 104 12.57 1.85 14.36
C ALA A 104 13.37 0.55 14.16
N ALA A 105 14.29 0.21 15.07
CA ALA A 105 15.03 -1.04 15.03
C ALA A 105 14.10 -2.26 15.07
N GLY A 106 13.08 -2.24 15.95
CA GLY A 106 12.07 -3.30 16.03
C GLY A 106 11.24 -3.43 14.75
N ARG A 107 10.92 -2.33 14.07
CA ARG A 107 10.24 -2.38 12.75
C ARG A 107 11.14 -2.94 11.66
N ILE A 108 12.43 -2.61 11.66
CA ILE A 108 13.39 -3.13 10.68
C ILE A 108 13.57 -4.64 10.87
N GLU A 109 13.68 -5.10 12.11
CA GLU A 109 13.71 -6.52 12.45
C GLU A 109 12.42 -7.22 12.00
N GLY A 110 11.26 -6.63 12.32
CA GLY A 110 9.96 -7.11 11.87
C GLY A 110 9.87 -7.22 10.35
N TYR A 111 10.32 -6.20 9.61
CA TYR A 111 10.42 -6.24 8.15
C TYR A 111 11.31 -7.39 7.63
N CYS A 112 12.49 -7.58 8.23
CA CYS A 112 13.39 -8.68 7.84
C CYS A 112 12.75 -10.05 8.08
N ALA A 113 11.94 -10.19 9.12
CA ALA A 113 11.17 -11.40 9.41
C ALA A 113 9.90 -11.54 8.52
N LEU A 114 9.22 -10.44 8.18
CA LEU A 114 7.89 -10.43 7.56
C LEU A 114 7.90 -10.26 6.03
N ARG A 115 8.93 -9.63 5.43
CA ARG A 115 8.96 -9.34 3.97
C ARG A 115 8.83 -10.60 3.11
N GLN A 116 9.23 -11.76 3.63
CA GLN A 116 9.12 -13.04 2.92
C GLN A 116 7.78 -13.77 3.14
N HIS A 117 6.91 -13.24 3.99
CA HIS A 117 5.76 -13.95 4.56
C HIS A 117 4.47 -13.15 4.48
N TYR A 118 4.24 -12.36 3.42
CA TYR A 118 2.91 -11.77 3.22
C TYR A 118 1.88 -12.80 2.76
N SER A 119 2.28 -13.91 2.14
CA SER A 119 1.36 -14.92 1.59
C SER A 119 0.92 -16.01 2.57
N THR A 120 1.60 -16.15 3.70
CA THR A 120 1.37 -17.17 4.74
C THR A 120 0.41 -16.78 5.89
N PRO A 121 0.24 -15.51 6.27
CA PRO A 121 -0.63 -15.12 7.37
C PRO A 121 -2.10 -15.33 7.02
N VAL A 122 -2.90 -15.37 8.07
CA VAL A 122 -4.36 -15.40 8.00
C VAL A 122 -4.86 -14.01 8.36
N VAL A 123 -5.72 -13.44 7.51
CA VAL A 123 -6.39 -12.16 7.72
C VAL A 123 -7.81 -12.46 8.15
N ASP A 124 -8.17 -12.13 9.40
CA ASP A 124 -9.51 -12.35 9.96
C ASP A 124 -10.06 -13.79 9.78
N GLY A 125 -9.19 -14.79 9.95
CA GLY A 125 -9.57 -16.21 9.77
C GLY A 125 -9.55 -16.71 8.32
N VAL A 126 -9.18 -15.87 7.36
CA VAL A 126 -9.12 -16.19 5.92
C VAL A 126 -7.66 -16.20 5.42
N PRO A 127 -7.24 -17.16 4.58
CA PRO A 127 -5.90 -17.13 3.99
C PRO A 127 -5.62 -15.81 3.28
N PHE A 128 -4.40 -15.28 3.39
CA PHE A 128 -4.06 -13.98 2.81
C PHE A 128 -4.48 -13.82 1.34
N VAL A 129 -4.19 -14.83 0.51
CA VAL A 129 -4.52 -14.79 -0.92
C VAL A 129 -6.02 -14.64 -1.14
N ASP A 130 -6.84 -15.39 -0.40
CA ASP A 130 -8.30 -15.33 -0.51
C ASP A 130 -8.83 -13.97 -0.05
N ALA A 131 -8.25 -13.41 1.01
CA ALA A 131 -8.58 -12.06 1.47
C ALA A 131 -8.22 -11.00 0.41
N MET A 132 -7.07 -11.13 -0.25
CA MET A 132 -6.66 -10.20 -1.32
C MET A 132 -7.55 -10.32 -2.55
N VAL A 133 -7.90 -11.54 -2.97
CA VAL A 133 -8.84 -11.78 -4.07
C VAL A 133 -10.18 -11.14 -3.75
N ALA A 134 -10.69 -11.31 -2.53
CA ALA A 134 -11.94 -10.69 -2.12
C ALA A 134 -11.90 -9.15 -2.21
N LEU A 135 -10.77 -8.51 -1.86
CA LEU A 135 -10.61 -7.05 -1.99
C LEU A 135 -10.53 -6.57 -3.45
N VAL A 136 -10.00 -7.40 -4.35
CA VAL A 136 -9.95 -7.09 -5.79
C VAL A 136 -11.33 -7.28 -6.45
N GLU A 137 -12.06 -8.33 -6.08
CA GLU A 137 -13.40 -8.64 -6.61
C GLU A 137 -14.48 -7.72 -6.04
N HIS A 138 -14.35 -7.31 -4.78
CA HIS A 138 -15.31 -6.45 -4.08
C HIS A 138 -14.62 -5.20 -3.53
N PRO A 139 -14.30 -4.22 -4.41
CA PRO A 139 -13.51 -3.07 -4.02
C PRO A 139 -14.21 -2.20 -2.98
N ARG A 140 -13.43 -1.77 -1.98
CA ARG A 140 -13.87 -0.84 -0.93
C ARG A 140 -12.66 -0.11 -0.36
N THR A 141 -12.86 1.13 0.07
CA THR A 141 -11.84 1.84 0.84
C THR A 141 -11.75 1.24 2.23
N THR A 142 -10.63 0.60 2.54
CA THR A 142 -10.42 -0.07 3.83
C THR A 142 -8.93 -0.20 4.13
N GLU A 143 -8.59 -0.21 5.41
CA GLU A 143 -7.24 -0.55 5.86
C GLU A 143 -7.28 -1.91 6.55
N VAL A 144 -6.36 -2.79 6.16
CA VAL A 144 -6.23 -4.14 6.71
C VAL A 144 -4.88 -4.24 7.38
N ARG A 145 -4.90 -4.51 8.69
CA ARG A 145 -3.69 -4.74 9.47
C ARG A 145 -3.53 -6.22 9.74
N ILE A 146 -2.43 -6.81 9.27
CA ILE A 146 -2.08 -8.20 9.54
C ILE A 146 -1.34 -8.23 10.87
N VAL A 147 -1.89 -8.91 11.85
CA VAL A 147 -1.21 -9.18 13.12
C VAL A 147 -0.77 -10.64 13.09
N PRO A 148 0.55 -10.92 13.10
CA PRO A 148 1.06 -12.29 13.13
C PRO A 148 0.72 -13.03 14.44
#